data_AF-A0A9R0QC58-F1
#
_entry.id   AF-A0A9R0QC58-F1
#
_cell.length_a   1.000
_cell.length_b   1.000
_cell.length_c   1.000
_cell.angle_alpha   90.00
_cell.angle_beta   90.00
_cell.angle_gamma   90.00
#
_symmetry.space_group_name_H-M   'P 1'
#
loop_
_entity.id
_entity.type
_entity.pdbx_description
1 polymer ?
#
loop_
_entity_poly.entity_id
_entity_poly.type
_entity_poly.pdbx_seq_one_letter_code
_entity_poly.pdbx_strand_id
1 'polypeptide(L)'
;MPLLSFLAPVDTCKDRIAAALDTLRPTSSWERGAASGQEADTVLLGGRGFGTAMSSLIDYLSSEYGSTFALARVFAFLSGAPDYGDGQLDTRRYGEQYASKGEDADLALLPEQIPFYRDLAAVAVQAGVCVDIFAVTDEYTDLASLKFLSIESGGSLFLYANADDSTLPQDIYRLLSRPYAFGCVLRLRTSPDFEPGHSYGHFFPDPQYENVQHIICCDSFATYAYDFDFTHADGFSRHTEPAVVQIAFQYSVIEPVEVASGNGPQSYPRFCLKRRLRIRTLQYRPANNINEIYDSVDQEAVLHILVHKVFMFSSFNHAHVDIQQLEI
;
A
#
# COMPACT_ATOMS: atom_id res chain seq x y z
N MET A 1 18.56 -17.32 11.79
CA MET A 1 19.85 -16.94 11.16
C MET A 1 20.11 -15.50 11.54
N PRO A 2 21.34 -15.08 11.88
CA PRO A 2 21.58 -13.73 12.37
C PRO A 2 21.15 -12.68 11.32
N LEU A 3 20.42 -11.65 11.74
CA LEU A 3 19.79 -10.67 10.86
C LEU A 3 20.77 -9.92 9.91
N LEU A 4 22.03 -9.78 10.32
CA LEU A 4 23.11 -9.17 9.53
C LEU A 4 23.68 -10.09 8.44
N SER A 5 23.21 -11.34 8.34
CA SER A 5 23.67 -12.25 7.29
C SER A 5 23.16 -11.85 5.90
N PHE A 6 21.97 -11.25 5.83
CA PHE A 6 21.34 -10.86 4.57
C PHE A 6 21.12 -9.34 4.43
N LEU A 7 21.19 -8.58 5.53
CA LEU A 7 21.09 -7.12 5.52
C LEU A 7 22.47 -6.48 5.70
N ALA A 8 22.83 -5.58 4.78
CA ALA A 8 24.11 -4.88 4.78
C ALA A 8 23.91 -3.36 4.70
N PRO A 9 24.72 -2.55 5.42
CA PRO A 9 24.70 -1.10 5.25
C PRO A 9 25.11 -0.72 3.83
N VAL A 10 24.31 0.15 3.19
CA VAL A 10 24.53 0.59 1.81
C VAL A 10 25.86 1.33 1.68
N ASP A 11 26.24 2.15 2.67
CA ASP A 11 27.49 2.93 2.64
C ASP A 11 28.74 2.05 2.51
N THR A 12 28.73 0.85 3.11
CA THR A 12 29.89 -0.06 3.11
C THR A 12 29.86 -1.08 1.97
N CYS A 13 28.68 -1.39 1.45
CA CYS A 13 28.46 -2.52 0.54
C CYS A 13 27.95 -2.11 -0.83
N LYS A 14 27.84 -0.81 -1.16
CA LYS A 14 27.28 -0.32 -2.43
C LYS A 14 27.86 -1.03 -3.66
N ASP A 15 29.18 -1.08 -3.79
CA ASP A 15 29.83 -1.69 -4.96
C ASP A 15 29.60 -3.20 -5.03
N ARG A 16 29.52 -3.87 -3.87
CA ARG A 16 29.22 -5.30 -3.79
C ARG A 16 27.77 -5.61 -4.16
N ILE A 17 26.84 -4.75 -3.74
CA ILE A 17 25.42 -4.88 -4.10
C ILE A 17 25.26 -4.64 -5.61
N ALA A 18 25.88 -3.60 -6.16
CA ALA A 18 25.86 -3.34 -7.60
C ALA A 18 26.43 -4.52 -8.39
N ALA A 19 27.61 -5.02 -8.00
CA ALA A 19 28.21 -6.18 -8.64
C ALA A 19 27.33 -7.44 -8.52
N ALA A 20 26.68 -7.66 -7.37
CA ALA A 20 25.76 -8.78 -7.20
C ALA A 20 24.54 -8.67 -8.13
N LEU A 21 23.97 -7.47 -8.27
CA LEU A 21 22.87 -7.21 -9.21
C LEU A 21 23.29 -7.45 -10.66
N ASP A 22 24.50 -7.03 -11.05
CA ASP A 22 25.03 -7.27 -12.39
C ASP A 22 25.29 -8.76 -12.68
N THR A 23 25.53 -9.55 -11.63
CA THR A 23 25.71 -11.01 -11.75
C THR A 23 24.40 -11.80 -11.77
N LEU A 24 23.26 -11.16 -11.51
CA LEU A 24 21.96 -11.82 -11.60
C LEU A 24 21.73 -12.26 -13.04
N ARG A 25 21.64 -13.57 -13.23
CA ARG A 25 21.26 -14.15 -14.52
C ARG A 25 19.78 -14.45 -14.49
N PRO A 26 19.06 -14.22 -15.61
CA PRO A 26 17.71 -14.74 -15.72
C PRO A 26 17.77 -16.25 -15.51
N THR A 27 17.00 -16.76 -14.57
CA THR A 27 16.69 -18.19 -14.52
C THR A 27 15.95 -18.48 -15.82
N SER A 28 16.67 -19.00 -16.82
CA SER A 28 16.13 -19.11 -18.17
C SER A 28 14.91 -20.03 -18.14
N SER A 29 13.87 -19.58 -18.83
CA SER A 29 12.62 -20.31 -19.04
C SER A 29 12.77 -21.68 -19.73
N TRP A 30 14.00 -22.12 -20.02
CA TRP A 30 14.34 -23.38 -20.69
C TRP A 30 14.51 -24.58 -19.76
N GLU A 31 14.56 -24.39 -18.44
CA GLU A 31 14.41 -25.49 -17.48
C GLU A 31 12.93 -25.84 -17.21
N ARG A 32 11.99 -25.19 -17.93
CA ARG A 32 10.59 -25.62 -17.99
C ARG A 32 10.47 -26.87 -18.88
N GLY A 33 10.84 -28.01 -18.34
CA GLY A 33 10.47 -29.30 -18.91
C GLY A 33 8.95 -29.36 -19.05
N ALA A 34 8.46 -29.54 -20.27
CA ALA A 34 7.04 -29.80 -20.52
C ALA A 34 6.63 -31.05 -19.73
N ALA A 35 5.84 -30.89 -18.67
CA ALA A 35 5.26 -32.00 -17.95
C ALA A 35 4.09 -32.57 -18.76
N SER A 36 4.40 -33.39 -19.76
CA SER A 36 3.56 -34.56 -20.04
C SER A 36 3.83 -35.55 -18.92
N GLY A 37 2.84 -35.69 -18.03
CA GLY A 37 2.89 -36.33 -16.71
C GLY A 37 3.96 -37.40 -16.44
N GLN A 38 4.68 -37.24 -15.33
CA GLN A 38 4.98 -38.30 -14.36
C GLN A 38 5.75 -37.76 -13.13
N GLU A 39 5.36 -38.30 -11.98
CA GLU A 39 6.06 -38.41 -10.68
C GLU A 39 6.39 -37.17 -9.83
N ALA A 40 6.19 -37.33 -8.51
CA ALA A 40 6.02 -36.28 -7.51
C ALA A 40 7.30 -35.89 -6.73
N ASP A 41 8.49 -36.29 -7.17
CA ASP A 41 9.74 -36.09 -6.40
C ASP A 41 10.90 -35.47 -7.19
N THR A 42 10.63 -34.83 -8.32
CA THR A 42 11.59 -33.94 -9.00
C THR A 42 11.26 -32.48 -8.65
N VAL A 43 12.20 -31.80 -7.98
CA VAL A 43 12.15 -30.35 -7.74
C VAL A 43 11.88 -29.65 -9.07
N LEU A 44 10.67 -29.11 -9.24
CA LEU A 44 10.24 -28.34 -10.40
C LEU A 44 11.08 -27.05 -10.45
N LEU A 45 12.22 -27.14 -11.13
CA LEU A 45 13.17 -26.05 -11.34
C LEU A 45 12.56 -25.07 -12.37
N GLY A 46 11.66 -24.19 -11.92
CA GLY A 46 11.06 -23.19 -12.81
C GLY A 46 9.77 -22.53 -12.36
N GLY A 47 9.22 -22.90 -11.19
CA GLY A 47 8.05 -22.25 -10.62
C GLY A 47 8.34 -20.87 -10.02
N ARG A 48 7.46 -19.90 -10.24
CA ARG A 48 7.41 -18.58 -9.61
C ARG A 48 6.77 -18.69 -8.22
N GLY A 49 7.61 -19.03 -7.24
CA GLY A 49 7.24 -19.18 -5.83
C GLY A 49 7.10 -17.88 -5.03
N PHE A 50 6.36 -16.89 -5.54
CA PHE A 50 6.30 -15.55 -4.91
C PHE A 50 5.74 -15.59 -3.49
N GLY A 51 4.61 -16.24 -3.26
CA GLY A 51 3.97 -16.26 -1.94
C GLY A 51 4.86 -16.95 -0.90
N THR A 52 5.45 -18.11 -1.23
CA THR A 52 6.41 -18.80 -0.35
C THR A 52 7.65 -17.95 -0.03
N ALA A 53 8.19 -17.25 -1.03
CA ALA A 53 9.33 -16.35 -0.83
C ALA A 53 8.98 -15.18 0.09
N MET A 54 7.79 -14.57 -0.09
CA MET A 54 7.33 -13.46 0.74
C MET A 54 7.03 -13.90 2.17
N SER A 55 6.39 -15.05 2.39
CA SER A 55 6.17 -15.60 3.74
C SER A 55 7.50 -15.79 4.47
N SER A 56 8.47 -16.43 3.81
CA SER A 56 9.80 -16.66 4.40
C SER A 56 10.53 -15.35 4.72
N LEU A 57 10.39 -14.33 3.88
CA LEU A 57 10.97 -13.00 4.10
C LEU A 57 10.31 -12.30 5.29
N ILE A 58 8.99 -12.30 5.35
CA ILE A 58 8.23 -11.67 6.44
C ILE A 58 8.52 -12.38 7.76
N ASP A 59 8.58 -13.71 7.78
CA ASP A 59 8.95 -14.50 8.95
C ASP A 59 10.38 -14.18 9.41
N TYR A 60 11.32 -14.07 8.48
CA TYR A 60 12.70 -13.66 8.80
C TYR A 60 12.77 -12.27 9.43
N LEU A 61 11.99 -11.31 8.92
CA LEU A 61 11.91 -9.96 9.49
C LEU A 61 11.17 -9.94 10.84
N SER A 62 10.23 -10.85 11.05
CA SER A 62 9.43 -10.98 12.28
C SER A 62 10.18 -11.68 13.42
N SER A 63 11.06 -12.63 13.10
CA SER A 63 11.54 -13.67 14.04
C SER A 63 12.58 -13.23 15.08
N GLU A 64 13.29 -12.11 14.94
CA GLU A 64 14.40 -11.83 15.87
C GLU A 64 14.44 -10.45 16.56
N TYR A 65 13.80 -9.38 16.08
CA TYR A 65 13.94 -8.10 16.80
C TYR A 65 12.77 -7.14 16.57
N GLY A 66 11.65 -7.38 17.26
CA GLY A 66 10.62 -6.36 17.52
C GLY A 66 11.15 -5.09 18.21
N SER A 67 12.46 -5.02 18.51
CA SER A 67 13.16 -3.88 19.10
C SER A 67 14.23 -3.22 18.20
N THR A 68 14.63 -3.81 17.06
CA THR A 68 15.80 -3.31 16.30
C THR A 68 15.45 -2.78 14.91
N PHE A 69 14.47 -3.37 14.22
CA PHE A 69 13.92 -2.82 12.97
C PHE A 69 12.42 -2.65 13.16
N ALA A 70 12.00 -1.43 13.48
CA ALA A 70 10.58 -1.15 13.65
C ALA A 70 9.82 -1.25 12.31
N LEU A 71 10.51 -1.05 11.18
CA LEU A 71 9.90 -0.67 9.90
C LEU A 71 10.78 -1.14 8.72
N ALA A 72 10.21 -1.85 7.76
CA ALA A 72 10.90 -2.30 6.53
C ALA A 72 10.04 -2.05 5.28
N ARG A 73 10.70 -1.82 4.14
CA ARG A 73 10.05 -1.65 2.84
C ARG A 73 10.63 -2.66 1.85
N VAL A 74 9.77 -3.45 1.21
CA VAL A 74 10.13 -4.52 0.29
C VAL A 74 9.65 -4.13 -1.11
N PHE A 75 10.58 -4.10 -2.07
CA PHE A 75 10.26 -3.90 -3.49
C PHE A 75 10.24 -5.27 -4.17
N ALA A 76 9.06 -5.73 -4.59
CA ALA A 76 8.86 -7.00 -5.26
C ALA A 76 8.68 -6.77 -6.77
N PHE A 77 9.55 -7.37 -7.59
CA PHE A 77 9.45 -7.31 -9.05
C PHE A 77 8.90 -8.63 -9.57
N LEU A 78 7.76 -8.58 -10.25
CA LEU A 78 7.07 -9.75 -10.80
C LEU A 78 7.03 -9.64 -12.32
N SER A 79 7.34 -10.73 -13.01
CA SER A 79 7.24 -10.81 -14.49
C SER A 79 6.16 -11.79 -14.95
N GLY A 80 5.17 -12.05 -14.10
CA GLY A 80 4.08 -13.00 -14.34
C GLY A 80 3.44 -13.49 -13.05
N ALA A 81 2.29 -14.17 -13.15
CA ALA A 81 1.57 -14.70 -11.99
C ALA A 81 2.38 -15.71 -11.17
N PRO A 82 2.31 -15.69 -9.83
CA PRO A 82 2.86 -16.77 -9.00
C PRO A 82 2.23 -18.12 -9.37
N ASP A 83 3.05 -19.10 -9.76
CA ASP A 83 2.58 -20.42 -10.24
C ASP A 83 3.11 -21.61 -9.43
N TYR A 84 3.77 -21.35 -8.30
CA TYR A 84 4.33 -22.40 -7.44
C TYR A 84 4.23 -22.04 -5.94
N GLY A 85 4.05 -23.06 -5.12
CA GLY A 85 4.04 -22.94 -3.66
C GLY A 85 2.81 -22.22 -3.11
N ASP A 86 2.95 -21.73 -1.88
CA ASP A 86 1.91 -20.94 -1.22
C ASP A 86 1.59 -19.68 -2.02
N GLY A 87 0.31 -19.36 -2.15
CA GLY A 87 -0.13 -18.20 -2.92
C GLY A 87 -0.14 -18.42 -4.44
N GLN A 88 -0.08 -19.67 -4.92
CA GLN A 88 -0.22 -20.01 -6.34
C GLN A 88 -1.54 -19.50 -6.93
N LEU A 89 -1.46 -18.79 -8.05
CA LEU A 89 -2.59 -18.24 -8.80
C LEU A 89 -2.79 -19.00 -10.11
N ASP A 90 -4.05 -19.25 -10.48
CA ASP A 90 -4.39 -19.96 -11.70
C ASP A 90 -4.76 -18.98 -12.81
N THR A 91 -3.83 -18.74 -13.72
CA THR A 91 -4.02 -17.83 -14.86
C THR A 91 -4.90 -18.42 -15.95
N ARG A 92 -5.13 -19.73 -15.96
CA ARG A 92 -5.96 -20.40 -16.98
C ARG A 92 -7.45 -20.13 -16.79
N ARG A 93 -7.87 -19.84 -15.56
CA ARG A 93 -9.25 -19.44 -15.25
C ARG A 93 -9.70 -18.21 -16.02
N TYR A 94 -8.77 -17.30 -16.31
CA TYR A 94 -9.06 -16.11 -17.12
C TYR A 94 -9.44 -16.48 -18.56
N GLY A 95 -8.84 -17.51 -19.14
CA GLY A 95 -9.19 -17.98 -20.49
C GLY A 95 -10.52 -18.74 -20.53
N GLU A 96 -10.73 -19.68 -19.60
CA GLU A 96 -11.89 -20.58 -19.63
C GLU A 96 -13.20 -19.92 -19.17
N GLN A 97 -13.16 -19.03 -18.17
CA GLN A 97 -14.37 -18.37 -17.65
C GLN A 97 -14.86 -17.25 -18.58
N TYR A 98 -13.96 -16.58 -19.31
CA TYR A 98 -14.29 -15.38 -20.10
C TYR A 98 -14.47 -15.66 -21.59
N ALA A 99 -13.78 -16.66 -22.16
CA ALA A 99 -14.04 -17.06 -23.56
C ALA A 99 -15.37 -17.83 -23.71
N SER A 100 -15.89 -18.41 -22.62
CA SER A 100 -17.02 -19.36 -22.65
C SER A 100 -18.37 -18.75 -22.27
N LYS A 101 -18.39 -17.55 -21.68
CA LYS A 101 -19.61 -16.84 -21.33
C LYS A 101 -19.55 -15.45 -21.94
N GLY A 102 -20.34 -15.21 -22.97
CA GLY A 102 -20.50 -13.89 -23.60
C GLY A 102 -21.23 -12.87 -22.71
N GLU A 103 -20.86 -12.80 -21.43
CA GLU A 103 -21.25 -11.72 -20.51
C GLU A 103 -20.16 -10.64 -20.59
N ASP A 104 -20.60 -9.37 -20.69
CA ASP A 104 -19.78 -8.19 -20.93
C ASP A 104 -18.40 -8.25 -20.24
N ALA A 105 -17.36 -8.47 -21.05
CA ALA A 105 -15.96 -8.42 -20.63
C ALA A 105 -15.58 -7.04 -20.03
N ASP A 106 -16.42 -6.03 -20.25
CA ASP A 106 -16.22 -4.66 -19.81
C ASP A 106 -16.73 -4.37 -18.37
N LEU A 107 -17.39 -5.33 -17.68
CA LEU A 107 -18.09 -5.09 -16.40
C LEU A 107 -17.66 -5.95 -15.20
N ALA A 108 -16.75 -6.93 -15.36
CA ALA A 108 -16.40 -7.83 -14.26
C ALA A 108 -15.06 -7.46 -13.61
N LEU A 109 -15.09 -6.62 -12.56
CA LEU A 109 -13.98 -6.58 -11.62
C LEU A 109 -13.80 -7.98 -11.02
N LEU A 110 -12.62 -8.57 -11.23
CA LEU A 110 -12.32 -9.90 -10.73
C LEU A 110 -12.19 -9.89 -9.21
N PRO A 111 -12.91 -10.78 -8.48
CA PRO A 111 -12.64 -11.00 -7.07
C PRO A 111 -11.26 -11.66 -6.90
N GLU A 112 -10.69 -11.55 -5.71
CA GLU A 112 -9.51 -12.32 -5.34
C GLU A 112 -9.78 -13.83 -5.51
N GLN A 113 -8.79 -14.55 -6.04
CA GLN A 113 -8.87 -16.01 -6.18
C GLN A 113 -8.67 -16.72 -4.83
N ILE A 114 -7.78 -16.16 -3.99
CA ILE A 114 -7.38 -16.75 -2.72
C ILE A 114 -7.19 -15.67 -1.64
N PRO A 115 -7.53 -15.97 -0.37
CA PRO A 115 -7.35 -15.02 0.75
C PRO A 115 -5.89 -14.88 1.19
N PHE A 116 -4.99 -15.74 0.71
CA PHE A 116 -3.60 -15.85 1.16
C PHE A 116 -2.84 -14.52 1.22
N TYR A 117 -2.95 -13.68 0.19
CA TYR A 117 -2.21 -12.41 0.12
C TYR A 117 -2.74 -11.35 1.08
N ARG A 118 -4.03 -11.40 1.44
CA ARG A 118 -4.62 -10.58 2.51
C ARG A 118 -4.10 -11.03 3.87
N ASP A 119 -4.14 -12.33 4.14
CA ASP A 119 -3.66 -12.87 5.41
C ASP A 119 -2.16 -12.60 5.60
N LEU A 120 -1.38 -12.73 4.53
CA LEU A 120 0.04 -12.39 4.50
C LEU A 120 0.29 -10.89 4.75
N ALA A 121 -0.58 -10.02 4.23
CA ALA A 121 -0.49 -8.58 4.48
C ALA A 121 -0.71 -8.27 5.97
N ALA A 122 -1.67 -8.92 6.63
CA ALA A 122 -1.90 -8.74 8.06
C ALA A 122 -0.66 -9.14 8.89
N VAL A 123 0.05 -10.21 8.52
CA VAL A 123 1.31 -10.61 9.15
C VAL A 123 2.42 -9.58 8.86
N ALA A 124 2.52 -9.10 7.62
CA ALA A 124 3.48 -8.06 7.23
C ALA A 124 3.29 -6.76 8.03
N VAL A 125 2.04 -6.32 8.21
CA VAL A 125 1.65 -5.14 9.00
C VAL A 125 2.10 -5.29 10.45
N GLN A 126 1.88 -6.45 11.07
CA GLN A 126 2.34 -6.75 12.43
C GLN A 126 3.87 -6.73 12.56
N ALA A 127 4.56 -7.15 11.49
CA ALA A 127 6.01 -7.09 11.38
C ALA A 127 6.57 -5.71 11.02
N GLY A 128 5.71 -4.71 10.76
CA GLY A 128 6.13 -3.37 10.30
C GLY A 128 6.68 -3.37 8.87
N VAL A 129 6.30 -4.34 8.05
CA VAL A 129 6.77 -4.52 6.67
C VAL A 129 5.73 -3.96 5.68
N CYS A 130 6.21 -3.11 4.78
CA CYS A 130 5.47 -2.48 3.70
C CYS A 130 5.95 -3.07 2.36
N VAL A 131 5.04 -3.53 1.49
CA VAL A 131 5.39 -4.25 0.25
C VAL A 131 4.89 -3.50 -0.98
N ASP A 132 5.81 -3.04 -1.82
CA ASP A 132 5.50 -2.51 -3.14
C ASP A 132 5.68 -3.59 -4.20
N ILE A 133 4.70 -3.76 -5.08
CA ILE A 133 4.75 -4.73 -6.17
C ILE A 133 4.86 -3.99 -7.50
N PHE A 134 5.87 -4.37 -8.29
CA PHE A 134 6.11 -3.91 -9.65
C PHE A 134 5.88 -5.10 -10.58
N ALA A 135 4.69 -5.19 -11.16
CA ALA A 135 4.36 -6.18 -12.16
C ALA A 135 4.81 -5.66 -13.53
N VAL A 136 5.77 -6.34 -14.16
CA VAL A 136 6.32 -6.04 -15.47
C VAL A 136 6.02 -7.21 -16.40
N THR A 137 4.86 -7.19 -17.02
CA THR A 137 4.28 -8.35 -17.73
C THR A 137 3.21 -7.91 -18.71
N ASP A 138 3.18 -8.52 -19.88
CA ASP A 138 2.10 -8.44 -20.86
C ASP A 138 1.06 -9.55 -20.66
N GLU A 139 1.39 -10.58 -19.87
CA GLU A 139 0.50 -11.67 -19.50
C GLU A 139 -0.37 -11.36 -18.27
N TYR A 140 -1.55 -11.99 -18.22
CA TYR A 140 -2.46 -11.91 -17.09
C TYR A 140 -1.80 -12.42 -15.79
N THR A 141 -1.71 -11.54 -14.79
CA THR A 141 -0.97 -11.78 -13.52
C THR A 141 -1.86 -11.80 -12.27
N ASP A 142 -3.18 -11.75 -12.44
CA ASP A 142 -4.15 -11.80 -11.33
C ASP A 142 -3.88 -10.76 -10.22
N LEU A 143 -3.70 -9.50 -10.64
CA LEU A 143 -3.47 -8.38 -9.73
C LEU A 143 -4.62 -8.18 -8.73
N ALA A 144 -5.82 -8.69 -9.04
CA ALA A 144 -6.96 -8.69 -8.14
C ALA A 144 -6.66 -9.38 -6.80
N SER A 145 -5.88 -10.46 -6.80
CA SER A 145 -5.44 -11.15 -5.58
C SER A 145 -4.19 -10.51 -4.97
N LEU A 146 -3.23 -10.11 -5.80
CA LEU A 146 -1.95 -9.55 -5.33
C LEU A 146 -2.08 -8.16 -4.72
N LYS A 147 -3.08 -7.36 -5.14
CA LYS A 147 -3.27 -6.00 -4.66
C LYS A 147 -3.40 -5.92 -3.14
N PHE A 148 -4.00 -6.94 -2.51
CA PHE A 148 -4.23 -6.94 -1.06
C PHE A 148 -2.91 -6.90 -0.29
N LEU A 149 -1.88 -7.61 -0.77
CA LEU A 149 -0.56 -7.57 -0.15
C LEU A 149 0.03 -6.14 -0.14
N SER A 150 -0.04 -5.42 -1.27
CA SER A 150 0.49 -4.05 -1.33
C SER A 150 -0.40 -3.04 -0.61
N ILE A 151 -1.70 -3.06 -0.89
CA ILE A 151 -2.67 -2.09 -0.37
C ILE A 151 -2.77 -2.17 1.15
N GLU A 152 -2.88 -3.38 1.71
CA GLU A 152 -3.00 -3.55 3.15
C GLU A 152 -1.65 -3.40 3.86
N SER A 153 -0.52 -3.76 3.25
CA SER A 153 0.78 -3.42 3.87
C SER A 153 1.14 -1.92 3.81
N GLY A 154 0.34 -1.10 3.12
CA GLY A 154 0.56 0.34 2.93
C GLY A 154 1.50 0.70 1.76
N GLY A 155 1.93 -0.31 1.00
CA GLY A 155 2.73 -0.13 -0.21
C GLY A 155 1.91 0.24 -1.43
N SER A 156 2.52 0.16 -2.61
CA SER A 156 1.92 0.51 -3.90
C SER A 156 2.06 -0.64 -4.90
N LEU A 157 1.06 -0.76 -5.78
CA LEU A 157 1.06 -1.72 -6.89
C LEU A 157 1.22 -0.96 -8.20
N PHE A 158 2.23 -1.33 -8.98
CA PHE A 158 2.52 -0.76 -10.30
C PHE A 158 2.44 -1.86 -11.35
N LEU A 159 1.78 -1.57 -12.47
CA LEU A 159 1.71 -2.45 -13.64
C LEU A 159 2.38 -1.77 -14.84
N TYR A 160 3.33 -2.47 -15.44
CA TYR A 160 4.03 -2.08 -16.65
C TYR A 160 3.90 -3.21 -17.67
N ALA A 161 3.53 -2.87 -18.91
CA ALA A 161 3.36 -3.87 -19.98
C ALA A 161 4.70 -4.49 -20.41
N ASN A 162 5.77 -3.70 -20.44
CA ASN A 162 7.11 -4.13 -20.81
C ASN A 162 8.17 -3.43 -19.93
N ALA A 163 9.39 -3.95 -19.91
CA ALA A 163 10.49 -3.29 -19.21
C ALA A 163 11.09 -2.14 -20.05
N ASP A 164 11.24 -2.36 -21.35
CA ASP A 164 12.05 -1.50 -22.25
C ASP A 164 11.40 -0.13 -22.54
N ASP A 165 10.06 -0.05 -22.65
CA ASP A 165 9.32 1.20 -22.87
C ASP A 165 8.56 1.68 -21.62
N SER A 166 9.02 1.29 -20.43
CA SER A 166 8.36 1.68 -19.18
C SER A 166 8.98 2.90 -18.52
N THR A 167 8.16 3.62 -17.75
CA THR A 167 8.63 4.63 -16.80
C THR A 167 9.22 4.03 -15.52
N LEU A 168 9.36 2.70 -15.45
CA LEU A 168 9.79 1.97 -14.26
C LEU A 168 11.09 2.53 -13.65
N PRO A 169 12.20 2.77 -14.40
CA PRO A 169 13.42 3.29 -13.81
C PRO A 169 13.23 4.68 -13.19
N GLN A 170 12.43 5.53 -13.85
CA GLN A 170 12.14 6.88 -13.40
C GLN A 170 11.24 6.86 -12.15
N ASP A 171 10.28 5.94 -12.08
CA ASP A 171 9.38 5.81 -10.95
C ASP A 171 10.07 5.20 -9.73
N ILE A 172 10.93 4.18 -9.93
CA ILE A 172 11.81 3.67 -8.87
C ILE A 172 12.72 4.77 -8.34
N TYR A 173 13.35 5.54 -9.24
CA TYR A 173 14.21 6.66 -8.82
C TYR A 173 13.42 7.68 -7.98
N ARG A 174 12.19 8.03 -8.40
CA ARG A 174 11.31 8.91 -7.63
C ARG A 174 10.94 8.31 -6.28
N LEU A 175 10.60 7.03 -6.20
CA LEU A 175 10.22 6.35 -4.96
C LEU A 175 11.39 6.30 -3.96
N LEU A 176 12.60 6.01 -4.44
CA LEU A 176 13.81 5.95 -3.62
C LEU A 176 14.35 7.32 -3.22
N SER A 177 14.15 8.34 -4.05
CA SER A 177 14.64 9.70 -3.77
C SER A 177 13.73 10.48 -2.82
N ARG A 178 12.47 10.07 -2.69
CA ARG A 178 11.49 10.77 -1.86
C ARG A 178 11.64 10.39 -0.38
N PRO A 179 11.43 11.35 0.54
CA PRO A 179 11.34 11.02 1.95
C PRO A 179 10.09 10.15 2.16
N TYR A 180 10.29 9.02 2.82
CA TYR A 180 9.22 8.10 3.15
C TYR A 180 9.04 8.08 4.66
N ALA A 181 7.79 8.19 5.09
CA ALA A 181 7.41 8.16 6.49
C ALA A 181 6.98 6.75 6.87
N PHE A 182 7.34 6.35 8.08
CA PHE A 182 7.12 5.01 8.60
C PHE A 182 6.54 5.06 10.02
N GLY A 183 5.77 4.04 10.40
CA GLY A 183 5.24 3.88 11.75
C GLY A 183 4.39 5.08 12.14
N CYS A 184 3.48 5.44 11.24
CA CYS A 184 2.71 6.65 11.28
C CYS A 184 1.43 6.43 12.09
N VAL A 185 1.12 7.38 12.98
CA VAL A 185 -0.11 7.39 13.78
C VAL A 185 -0.84 8.69 13.51
N LEU A 186 -2.05 8.58 13.00
CA LEU A 186 -2.93 9.69 12.68
C LEU A 186 -4.07 9.74 13.68
N ARG A 187 -4.18 10.85 14.42
CA ARG A 187 -5.29 11.09 15.34
C ARG A 187 -6.11 12.28 14.88
N LEU A 188 -7.40 12.06 14.73
CA LEU A 188 -8.38 13.09 14.40
C LEU A 188 -9.13 13.51 15.66
N ARG A 189 -9.33 14.81 15.83
CA ARG A 189 -10.11 15.40 16.92
C ARG A 189 -11.06 16.42 16.34
N THR A 190 -12.31 16.34 16.72
CA THR A 190 -13.38 17.25 16.27
C THR A 190 -13.95 18.01 17.45
N SER A 191 -14.76 19.02 17.15
CA SER A 191 -15.58 19.71 18.15
C SER A 191 -16.77 18.82 18.54
N PRO A 192 -17.40 19.01 19.71
CA PRO A 192 -18.41 18.07 20.21
C PRO A 192 -19.68 17.96 19.36
N ASP A 193 -19.93 18.90 18.44
CA ASP A 193 -21.13 18.90 17.60
C ASP A 193 -21.07 17.88 16.44
N PHE A 194 -19.89 17.38 16.10
CA PHE A 194 -19.70 16.44 14.99
C PHE A 194 -18.56 15.46 15.26
N GLU A 195 -18.67 14.27 14.70
CA GLU A 195 -17.70 13.19 14.84
C GLU A 195 -17.27 12.67 13.47
N PRO A 196 -16.05 12.12 13.34
CA PRO A 196 -15.66 11.45 12.12
C PRO A 196 -16.50 10.19 11.92
N GLY A 197 -17.18 10.12 10.78
CA GLY A 197 -17.96 8.95 10.35
C GLY A 197 -17.05 7.96 9.64
N HIS A 198 -17.22 7.85 8.32
CA HIS A 198 -16.40 6.96 7.50
C HIS A 198 -15.02 7.53 7.18
N SER A 199 -14.01 6.67 7.19
CA SER A 199 -12.63 7.05 6.89
C SER A 199 -12.12 6.23 5.69
N TYR A 200 -11.53 6.89 4.70
CA TYR A 200 -11.09 6.29 3.44
C TYR A 200 -9.58 6.48 3.23
N GLY A 201 -8.92 5.37 2.90
CA GLY A 201 -7.50 5.33 2.58
C GLY A 201 -6.83 4.07 3.14
N HIS A 202 -5.52 3.98 2.93
CA HIS A 202 -4.72 2.82 3.33
C HIS A 202 -4.21 2.99 4.77
N PHE A 203 -5.06 2.67 5.74
CA PHE A 203 -4.75 2.69 7.17
C PHE A 203 -5.65 1.74 7.96
N PHE A 204 -5.27 1.51 9.21
CA PHE A 204 -5.96 0.58 10.12
C PHE A 204 -6.41 1.28 11.38
N PRO A 205 -7.64 1.03 11.86
CA PRO A 205 -8.09 1.57 13.13
C PRO A 205 -7.28 1.01 14.28
N ASP A 206 -6.94 1.87 15.25
CA ASP A 206 -6.33 1.44 16.50
C ASP A 206 -7.35 0.65 17.33
N PRO A 207 -7.00 -0.55 17.84
CA PRO A 207 -7.92 -1.39 18.61
C PRO A 207 -8.23 -0.84 20.02
N GLN A 208 -7.43 0.10 20.54
CA GLN A 208 -7.53 0.64 21.89
C GLN A 208 -8.10 2.07 21.91
N TYR A 209 -7.81 2.87 20.89
CA TYR A 209 -8.15 4.29 20.87
C TYR A 209 -9.06 4.66 19.70
N GLU A 210 -10.23 5.22 19.99
CA GLU A 210 -11.10 5.83 18.99
C GLU A 210 -10.43 7.00 18.27
N ASN A 211 -10.75 7.15 16.98
CA ASN A 211 -10.26 8.21 16.10
C ASN A 211 -8.73 8.24 15.96
N VAL A 212 -8.08 7.10 16.18
CA VAL A 212 -6.66 6.87 15.93
C VAL A 212 -6.53 5.82 14.83
N GLN A 213 -5.70 6.13 13.83
CA GLN A 213 -5.42 5.29 12.68
C GLN A 213 -3.91 5.03 12.58
N HIS A 214 -3.55 3.79 12.29
CA HIS A 214 -2.18 3.34 12.02
C HIS A 214 -1.92 3.29 10.52
N ILE A 215 -0.82 3.90 10.11
CA ILE A 215 -0.32 3.92 8.75
C ILE A 215 1.10 3.33 8.81
N ILE A 216 1.33 2.17 8.19
CA ILE A 216 2.63 1.51 8.24
C ILE A 216 3.71 2.35 7.56
N CYS A 217 3.38 2.83 6.37
CA CYS A 217 4.28 3.61 5.54
C CYS A 217 3.46 4.59 4.67
N CYS A 218 4.01 5.76 4.37
CA CYS A 218 3.40 6.70 3.44
C CYS A 218 4.42 7.65 2.83
N ASP A 219 4.16 8.12 1.61
CA ASP A 219 4.92 9.22 1.01
C ASP A 219 4.27 10.58 1.32
N SER A 220 4.81 11.63 0.70
CA SER A 220 4.29 12.99 0.81
C SER A 220 2.96 13.24 0.07
N PHE A 221 2.54 12.31 -0.79
CA PHE A 221 1.34 12.42 -1.64
C PHE A 221 0.18 11.56 -1.12
N ALA A 222 0.44 10.70 -0.13
CA ALA A 222 -0.58 9.94 0.57
C ALA A 222 -1.71 10.86 1.05
N THR A 223 -2.92 10.53 0.60
CA THR A 223 -4.13 11.29 0.86
C THR A 223 -5.13 10.39 1.57
N TYR A 224 -5.72 10.93 2.63
CA TYR A 224 -6.70 10.25 3.46
C TYR A 224 -7.94 11.13 3.54
N ALA A 225 -9.11 10.53 3.30
CA ALA A 225 -10.38 11.23 3.34
C ALA A 225 -11.19 10.80 4.56
N TYR A 226 -11.91 11.74 5.15
CA TYR A 226 -12.82 11.51 6.28
C TYR A 226 -14.16 12.13 5.95
N ASP A 227 -15.20 11.37 6.21
CA ASP A 227 -16.57 11.86 6.32
C ASP A 227 -16.85 12.29 7.76
N PHE A 228 -17.78 13.21 7.93
CA PHE A 228 -18.15 13.71 9.24
C PHE A 228 -19.66 13.67 9.41
N ASP A 229 -20.09 13.13 10.54
CA ASP A 229 -21.49 13.03 10.91
C ASP A 229 -21.79 13.96 12.09
N PHE A 230 -22.98 14.53 12.09
CA PHE A 230 -23.43 15.33 13.21
C PHE A 230 -23.84 14.44 14.38
N THR A 231 -23.33 14.75 15.57
CA THR A 231 -23.66 14.01 16.80
C THR A 231 -25.11 14.27 17.24
N HIS A 232 -25.66 15.43 16.87
CA HIS A 232 -27.03 15.84 17.21
C HIS A 232 -27.82 16.23 15.96
N ALA A 233 -29.11 15.89 15.93
CA ALA A 233 -30.02 16.26 14.84
C ALA A 233 -30.19 17.78 14.69
N ASP A 234 -29.94 18.53 15.76
CA ASP A 234 -29.97 19.99 15.79
C ASP A 234 -28.73 20.63 15.12
N GLY A 235 -27.75 19.82 14.68
CA GLY A 235 -26.54 20.28 14.02
C GLY A 235 -25.59 21.04 14.96
N PHE A 236 -25.03 22.16 14.49
CA PHE A 236 -24.14 23.00 15.30
C PHE A 236 -24.92 23.76 16.36
N SER A 237 -24.77 23.38 17.63
CA SER A 237 -25.50 23.95 18.77
C SER A 237 -25.17 25.42 19.05
N ARG A 238 -23.98 25.87 18.65
CA ARG A 238 -23.48 27.25 18.86
C ARG A 238 -23.02 27.86 17.53
N HIS A 239 -23.89 28.61 16.86
CA HIS A 239 -23.54 29.32 15.62
C HIS A 239 -22.44 30.40 15.78
N THR A 240 -22.03 30.71 17.01
CA THR A 240 -21.02 31.74 17.30
C THR A 240 -19.62 31.15 17.44
N GLU A 241 -19.48 29.87 17.79
CA GLU A 241 -18.18 29.21 17.95
C GLU A 241 -17.79 28.52 16.64
N PRO A 242 -16.52 28.66 16.19
CA PRO A 242 -16.07 27.94 15.00
C PRO A 242 -15.97 26.44 15.28
N ALA A 243 -16.44 25.63 14.35
CA ALA A 243 -16.21 24.20 14.32
C ALA A 243 -14.71 23.94 14.07
N VAL A 244 -14.06 23.21 14.96
CA VAL A 244 -12.62 22.92 14.90
C VAL A 244 -12.37 21.46 14.56
N VAL A 245 -11.47 21.22 13.62
CA VAL A 245 -10.87 19.91 13.33
C VAL A 245 -9.37 19.98 13.58
N GLN A 246 -8.86 19.13 14.45
CA GLN A 246 -7.43 18.99 14.71
C GLN A 246 -6.93 17.62 14.26
N ILE A 247 -5.90 17.65 13.41
CA ILE A 247 -5.23 16.48 12.89
C ILE A 247 -3.84 16.44 13.54
N ALA A 248 -3.57 15.39 14.31
CA ALA A 248 -2.25 15.13 14.86
C ALA A 248 -1.65 13.90 14.17
N PHE A 249 -0.56 14.11 13.44
CA PHE A 249 0.11 13.07 12.66
C PHE A 249 1.53 12.86 13.17
N GLN A 250 1.75 11.73 13.83
CA GLN A 250 3.06 11.31 14.29
C GLN A 250 3.67 10.35 13.28
N TYR A 251 4.96 10.51 12.95
CA TYR A 251 5.63 9.64 12.00
C TYR A 251 7.14 9.60 12.22
N SER A 252 7.80 8.56 11.72
CA SER A 252 9.26 8.46 11.71
C SER A 252 9.77 8.58 10.28
N VAL A 253 10.74 9.46 10.05
CA VAL A 253 11.33 9.68 8.73
C VAL A 253 12.85 9.55 8.81
N ILE A 254 13.43 8.95 7.77
CA ILE A 254 14.88 8.87 7.61
C ILE A 254 15.34 10.15 6.90
N GLU A 255 16.20 10.92 7.54
CA GLU A 255 16.75 12.15 6.97
C GLU A 255 18.27 12.08 6.86
N PRO A 256 18.84 12.59 5.75
CA PRO A 256 20.29 12.77 5.67
C PRO A 256 20.72 13.81 6.70
N VAL A 257 21.78 13.51 7.43
CA VAL A 257 22.47 14.43 8.34
C VAL A 257 23.40 15.29 7.50
N GLU A 258 23.07 16.58 7.39
CA GLU A 258 23.98 17.57 6.81
C GLU A 258 25.20 17.72 7.74
N VAL A 259 26.34 17.18 7.32
CA VAL A 259 27.61 17.40 8.02
C VAL A 259 28.12 18.78 7.62
N ALA A 260 28.12 19.73 8.54
CA ALA A 260 28.71 21.05 8.33
C ALA A 260 30.15 20.88 7.83
N SER A 261 30.45 21.50 6.68
CA SER A 261 31.69 21.40 5.91
C SER A 261 32.95 21.43 6.77
N GLY A 262 33.48 20.24 7.09
CA GLY A 262 34.83 20.03 7.57
C GLY A 262 35.62 19.30 6.49
N ASN A 263 36.78 19.87 6.11
CA ASN A 263 37.67 19.40 5.03
C ASN A 263 38.20 17.96 5.25
N GLY A 264 37.36 16.96 5.03
CA GLY A 264 37.71 15.53 5.01
C GLY A 264 37.20 14.84 3.74
N PRO A 265 37.84 13.73 3.31
CA PRO A 265 37.50 13.07 2.05
C PRO A 265 36.07 12.52 2.10
N GLN A 266 35.29 12.83 1.05
CA GLN A 266 33.93 12.35 0.73
C GLN A 266 33.25 11.50 1.82
N SER A 267 32.68 12.16 2.83
CA SER A 267 31.82 11.48 3.80
C SER A 267 30.46 11.22 3.15
N TYR A 268 30.06 9.96 3.04
CA TYR A 268 28.70 9.58 2.66
C TYR A 268 27.67 10.26 3.57
N PRO A 269 26.47 10.62 3.04
CA PRO A 269 25.43 11.22 3.85
C PRO A 269 25.00 10.24 4.94
N ARG A 270 25.27 10.59 6.20
CA ARG A 270 24.87 9.76 7.33
C ARG A 270 23.37 9.91 7.52
N PHE A 271 22.61 8.82 7.50
CA PHE A 271 21.17 8.87 7.71
C PHE A 271 20.83 8.76 9.20
N CYS A 272 19.81 9.50 9.66
CA CYS A 272 19.28 9.37 11.00
C CYS A 272 17.76 9.23 10.99
N LEU A 273 17.24 8.36 11.85
CA LEU A 273 15.80 8.23 12.07
C LEU A 273 15.33 9.35 12.99
N LYS A 274 14.42 10.20 12.52
CA LYS A 274 13.79 11.24 13.33
C LYS A 274 12.30 10.97 13.48
N ARG A 275 11.83 10.94 14.72
CA ARG A 275 10.40 10.91 15.05
C ARG A 275 9.87 12.35 15.05
N ARG A 276 8.83 12.61 14.27
CA ARG A 276 8.19 13.93 14.10
C ARG A 276 6.72 13.86 14.48
N LEU A 277 6.18 15.02 14.89
CA LEU A 277 4.75 15.22 15.14
C LEU A 277 4.32 16.46 14.37
N ARG A 278 3.40 16.29 13.42
CA ARG A 278 2.77 17.37 12.65
C ARG A 278 1.36 17.57 13.18
N ILE A 279 1.04 18.79 13.60
CA ILE A 279 -0.31 19.15 14.05
C ILE A 279 -0.87 20.18 13.09
N ARG A 280 -2.05 19.92 12.55
CA ARG A 280 -2.82 20.88 11.75
C ARG A 280 -4.16 21.11 12.43
N THR A 281 -4.52 22.36 12.65
CA THR A 281 -5.81 22.74 13.21
C THR A 281 -6.54 23.61 12.20
N LEU A 282 -7.72 23.17 11.81
CA LEU A 282 -8.62 23.82 10.86
C LEU A 282 -9.84 24.31 11.63
N GLN A 283 -10.30 25.51 11.28
CA GLN A 283 -11.46 26.13 11.89
C GLN A 283 -12.43 26.51 10.78
N TYR A 284 -13.68 26.10 10.92
CA TYR A 284 -14.76 26.35 9.99
C TYR A 284 -15.86 27.11 10.71
N ARG A 285 -16.40 28.14 10.07
CA ARG A 285 -17.54 28.88 10.62
C ARG A 285 -18.83 28.18 10.20
N PRO A 286 -19.76 27.89 11.12
CA PRO A 286 -21.09 27.40 10.75
C PRO A 286 -21.77 28.40 9.82
N ALA A 287 -22.27 27.91 8.68
CA ALA A 287 -23.05 28.71 7.74
C ALA A 287 -24.44 28.99 8.32
N ASN A 288 -24.98 30.18 8.06
CA ASN A 288 -26.34 30.54 8.50
C ASN A 288 -27.39 30.31 7.41
N ASN A 289 -26.95 30.14 6.16
CA ASN A 289 -27.79 30.10 4.98
C ASN A 289 -27.28 29.00 4.04
N ILE A 290 -28.19 28.38 3.28
CA ILE A 290 -27.80 27.38 2.28
C ILE A 290 -26.90 27.95 1.17
N ASN A 291 -27.07 29.22 0.81
CA ASN A 291 -26.26 29.89 -0.20
C ASN A 291 -24.78 29.98 0.25
N GLU A 292 -24.53 30.30 1.53
CA GLU A 292 -23.17 30.35 2.08
C GLU A 292 -22.50 28.96 2.03
N ILE A 293 -23.29 27.89 2.21
CA ILE A 293 -22.79 26.52 2.06
C ILE A 293 -22.33 26.32 0.62
N TYR A 294 -23.20 26.51 -0.37
CA TYR A 294 -22.87 26.33 -1.80
C TYR A 294 -21.70 27.19 -2.26
N ASP A 295 -21.60 28.44 -1.79
CA ASP A 295 -20.49 29.33 -2.12
C ASP A 295 -19.14 28.86 -1.54
N SER A 296 -19.17 28.04 -0.48
CA SER A 296 -17.98 27.53 0.22
C SER A 296 -17.60 26.09 -0.16
N VAL A 297 -18.36 25.44 -1.03
CA VAL A 297 -18.11 24.04 -1.44
C VAL A 297 -16.84 23.94 -2.27
N ASP A 298 -15.95 23.02 -1.88
CA ASP A 298 -14.86 22.54 -2.72
C ASP A 298 -15.34 21.35 -3.54
N GLN A 299 -15.61 21.59 -4.83
CA GLN A 299 -16.11 20.60 -5.77
C GLN A 299 -15.17 19.38 -5.92
N GLU A 300 -13.85 19.57 -5.84
CA GLU A 300 -12.87 18.51 -6.03
C GLU A 300 -12.84 17.59 -4.81
N ALA A 301 -12.91 18.17 -3.61
CA ALA A 301 -13.00 17.41 -2.37
C ALA A 301 -14.30 16.59 -2.29
N VAL A 302 -15.44 17.19 -2.68
CA VAL A 302 -16.73 16.50 -2.73
C VAL A 302 -16.70 15.35 -3.73
N LEU A 303 -16.22 15.58 -4.95
CA LEU A 303 -16.11 14.53 -5.97
C LEU A 303 -15.21 13.39 -5.48
N HIS A 304 -14.08 13.70 -4.87
CA HIS A 304 -13.16 12.68 -4.35
C HIS A 304 -13.81 11.83 -3.25
N ILE A 305 -14.53 12.42 -2.30
CA ILE A 305 -15.26 11.68 -1.25
C ILE A 305 -16.37 10.80 -1.86
N LEU A 306 -17.14 11.33 -2.82
CA LEU A 306 -18.19 10.57 -3.49
C LEU A 306 -17.64 9.35 -4.24
N VAL A 307 -16.50 9.51 -4.92
CA VAL A 307 -15.81 8.42 -5.61
C VAL A 307 -15.39 7.33 -4.62
N HIS A 308 -14.84 7.69 -3.45
CA HIS A 308 -14.52 6.71 -2.40
C HIS A 308 -15.76 5.97 -1.89
N LYS A 309 -16.89 6.68 -1.70
CA LYS A 309 -18.17 6.05 -1.32
C LYS A 309 -18.64 5.03 -2.37
N VAL A 310 -18.56 5.38 -3.65
CA VAL A 310 -18.92 4.49 -4.76
C VAL A 310 -18.01 3.26 -4.81
N PHE A 311 -16.70 3.44 -4.66
CA PHE A 311 -15.75 2.32 -4.63
C PHE A 311 -15.98 1.38 -3.45
N MET A 312 -16.28 1.92 -2.27
CA MET A 312 -16.61 1.11 -1.10
C MET A 312 -17.88 0.28 -1.35
N PHE A 313 -18.92 0.90 -1.91
CA PHE A 313 -20.18 0.24 -2.25
C PHE A 313 -20.00 -0.84 -3.32
N SER A 314 -19.23 -0.55 -4.38
CA SER A 314 -18.92 -1.54 -5.44
C SER A 314 -18.12 -2.73 -4.91
N SER A 315 -17.16 -2.49 -4.01
CA SER A 315 -16.37 -3.55 -3.39
C SER A 315 -17.20 -4.43 -2.45
N PHE A 316 -18.19 -3.86 -1.75
CA PHE A 316 -19.12 -4.60 -0.88
C PHE A 316 -20.22 -5.34 -1.66
N ASN A 317 -20.74 -4.75 -2.75
CA ASN A 317 -21.87 -5.29 -3.51
C ASN A 317 -21.50 -6.30 -4.60
N HIS A 318 -20.24 -6.71 -4.71
CA HIS A 318 -19.95 -7.97 -5.39
C HIS A 318 -20.54 -9.21 -4.67
N ALA A 319 -21.17 -9.04 -3.49
CA ALA A 319 -22.06 -10.02 -2.86
C ALA A 319 -23.55 -9.91 -3.26
N HIS A 320 -24.02 -8.80 -3.85
CA HIS A 320 -25.35 -8.68 -4.46
C HIS A 320 -25.44 -7.38 -5.29
N VAL A 321 -25.55 -7.50 -6.61
CA VAL A 321 -25.69 -6.38 -7.54
C VAL A 321 -27.10 -5.81 -7.44
N ASP A 322 -27.21 -4.50 -7.15
CA ASP A 322 -28.28 -3.62 -7.64
C ASP A 322 -27.76 -2.17 -7.65
N ILE A 323 -27.18 -1.74 -8.79
CA ILE A 323 -26.65 -0.39 -9.03
C ILE A 323 -27.79 0.58 -9.47
N GLN A 324 -29.06 0.23 -9.30
CA GLN A 324 -30.19 1.03 -9.78
C GLN A 324 -30.82 2.01 -8.77
N GLN A 325 -30.24 2.25 -7.59
CA GLN A 325 -30.81 3.21 -6.62
C GLN A 325 -29.93 4.41 -6.30
N LEU A 326 -29.41 5.06 -7.33
CA LEU A 326 -28.91 6.43 -7.24
C LEU A 326 -29.59 7.29 -8.32
N GLU A 327 -30.91 7.46 -8.18
CA GLU A 327 -31.60 8.64 -8.70
C GLU A 327 -31.97 9.55 -7.51
N ILE A 328 -31.76 10.85 -7.76
CA ILE A 328 -31.94 12.02 -6.92
C ILE A 328 -33.32 12.08 -6.24
#